data_AF-A0A8J7EC48-F1
#
_entry.id   AF-A0A8J7EC48-F1
#
_cell.length_a   1.000
_cell.length_b   1.000
_cell.length_c   1.000
_cell.angle_alpha   90.00
_cell.angle_beta   90.00
_cell.angle_gamma   90.00
#
_symmetry.space_group_name_H-M   'P 1'
#
loop_
_entity.id
_entity.type
_entity.pdbx_description
1 polymer ?
#
loop_
_entity_poly.entity_id
_entity_poly.type
_entity_poly.pdbx_seq_one_letter_code
_entity_poly.pdbx_strand_id
1 'polypeptide(L)'
;MTRWTIQNQPTLQPRNQPNNQSPVPTELDPRLVEEGFPEQASKAFQKAADELNCVIWSRVPGKACTTLIDEGYNLKPFYVHGKSCNWGPMAGFVCQLPALNKAGASKMAYNLKEHINSLVWLKDIQERESEEDKVAKTLFLPLSISDKRKQELLNSGFLPNHKKIGNNLICGIAQDKNKTIAVEYAIKKDATSNLWHIYHRNIYIKDGDRYISYLKKNREKFSIDQEDANKKNVKIKASYNEKIEESTKPVDRSTITVNDIVQINQGIRELNIIPVEKVSNPLDNFYSVNGVQSPYLAYRDKKDLYKNAVSGDYDLFAVWPFTPNISFEMTTRISEFPDLQPTQPQPNKIKNLFIPVEKKENALEIANSRNVFIEFIGTYQELDGKENPELGNINDLVQFTAQTLNSLIRAQYLGKKEPEDKGQFPNRAFHSDEGGRPGVDEIEYPIAFFMPKSQWDDLKQHDIKQKNVLKNTAFVVENHVEFLSLVQLLKRRFYVFLHDGWFMHWMCLAADEKAVNERLGNVTLPDKPRRYLDARIKERSDLDGVSRQSIESLLSDLLTPTPATATAPEQNAASRALQGVAENFLEIATNLVFPDAAERKDLISPLEIE
;
A
#
# COMPACT_ATOMS: atom_id res chain seq x y z
N MET A 1 -14.61 7.60 -24.62
CA MET A 1 -13.18 7.82 -24.92
C MET A 1 -13.04 8.88 -26.01
N THR A 2 -12.93 10.14 -25.61
CA THR A 2 -12.61 11.25 -26.53
C THR A 2 -11.11 11.17 -26.82
N ARG A 3 -10.72 11.06 -28.10
CA ARG A 3 -9.31 11.11 -28.51
C ARG A 3 -8.76 12.49 -28.18
N TRP A 4 -8.02 12.62 -27.08
CA TRP A 4 -7.20 13.79 -26.79
C TRP A 4 -6.09 13.85 -27.84
N THR A 5 -6.17 14.85 -28.70
CA THR A 5 -5.11 15.12 -29.68
C THR A 5 -4.19 16.13 -29.00
N ILE A 6 -3.01 15.70 -28.57
CA ILE A 6 -1.99 16.60 -27.99
C ILE A 6 -1.52 17.51 -29.13
N GLN A 7 -2.15 18.68 -29.28
CA GLN A 7 -1.71 19.69 -30.23
C GLN A 7 -0.47 20.41 -29.68
N ASN A 8 0.65 20.19 -30.37
CA ASN A 8 1.86 21.03 -30.41
C ASN A 8 2.32 21.59 -29.06
N GLN A 9 2.98 20.75 -28.25
CA GLN A 9 3.89 21.29 -27.24
C GLN A 9 5.03 22.04 -27.94
N PRO A 10 5.43 23.23 -27.44
CA PRO A 10 6.61 23.92 -27.94
C PRO A 10 7.83 23.02 -27.73
N THR A 11 8.49 22.65 -28.83
CA THR A 11 9.81 21.99 -28.78
C THR A 11 10.79 22.92 -28.05
N LEU A 12 11.06 22.62 -26.78
CA LEU A 12 12.12 23.25 -26.02
C LEU A 12 13.44 22.99 -26.75
N GLN A 13 14.06 24.05 -27.27
CA GLN A 13 15.42 23.92 -27.79
C GLN A 13 16.34 23.53 -26.63
N PRO A 14 17.18 22.51 -26.79
CA PRO A 14 18.10 22.09 -25.74
C PRO A 14 19.03 23.26 -25.39
N ARG A 15 19.01 23.71 -24.13
CA ARG A 15 20.03 24.61 -23.61
C ARG A 15 21.39 23.92 -23.82
N ASN A 16 22.33 24.59 -24.47
CA ASN A 16 23.72 24.17 -24.55
C ASN A 16 24.26 23.95 -23.13
N GLN A 17 24.30 22.70 -22.67
CA GLN A 17 24.85 22.35 -21.37
C GLN A 17 26.39 22.27 -21.49
N PRO A 18 27.14 22.82 -20.52
CA PRO A 18 28.59 22.72 -20.51
C PRO A 18 29.03 21.26 -20.31
N ASN A 19 29.96 20.80 -21.15
CA ASN A 19 30.46 19.42 -21.29
C ASN A 19 31.21 18.81 -20.07
N ASN A 20 31.03 19.33 -18.85
CA ASN A 20 31.81 18.93 -17.66
C ASN A 20 30.92 18.50 -16.48
N GLN A 21 29.79 17.86 -16.72
CA GLN A 21 28.95 17.31 -15.64
C GLN A 21 29.43 15.91 -15.26
N SER A 22 29.56 15.67 -13.95
CA SER A 22 29.77 14.31 -13.41
C SER A 22 28.62 13.41 -13.84
N PRO A 23 28.87 12.13 -14.17
CA PRO A 23 27.81 11.24 -14.63
C PRO A 23 26.72 11.11 -13.57
N VAL A 24 25.46 11.32 -13.98
CA VAL A 24 24.29 11.05 -13.14
C VAL A 24 24.35 9.59 -12.68
N PRO A 25 24.27 9.29 -11.37
CA PRO A 25 24.16 7.92 -10.89
C PRO A 25 22.96 7.25 -11.56
N THR A 26 23.24 6.28 -12.42
CA THR A 26 22.22 5.52 -13.16
C THR A 26 21.88 4.21 -12.49
N GLU A 27 22.64 3.82 -11.46
CA GLU A 27 22.40 2.60 -10.70
C GLU A 27 21.20 2.79 -9.77
N LEU A 28 20.28 1.83 -9.85
CA LEU A 28 19.12 1.74 -8.98
C LEU A 28 19.58 1.32 -7.58
N ASP A 29 18.93 1.85 -6.53
CA ASP A 29 19.14 1.36 -5.17
C ASP A 29 18.79 -0.15 -5.08
N PRO A 30 19.73 -1.03 -4.68
CA PRO A 30 19.46 -2.47 -4.58
C PRO A 30 18.34 -2.79 -3.58
N ARG A 31 18.07 -1.93 -2.60
CA ARG A 31 16.96 -2.10 -1.65
C ARG A 31 15.59 -2.10 -2.32
N LEU A 32 15.43 -1.48 -3.50
CA LEU A 32 14.19 -1.57 -4.27
C LEU A 32 13.82 -3.03 -4.56
N VAL A 33 14.80 -3.85 -4.95
CA VAL A 33 14.58 -5.28 -5.23
C VAL A 33 14.18 -6.04 -3.97
N GLU A 34 14.82 -5.72 -2.85
CA GLU A 34 14.51 -6.31 -1.54
C GLU A 34 13.09 -5.96 -1.09
N GLU A 35 12.57 -4.81 -1.49
CA GLU A 35 11.24 -4.32 -1.14
C GLU A 35 10.14 -4.66 -2.17
N GLY A 36 10.43 -5.48 -3.19
CA GLY A 36 9.39 -5.91 -4.13
C GLY A 36 9.35 -5.15 -5.46
N PHE A 37 10.41 -4.41 -5.81
CA PHE A 37 10.59 -3.79 -7.11
C PHE A 37 11.69 -4.51 -7.91
N PRO A 38 11.36 -5.52 -8.74
CA PRO A 38 12.32 -6.12 -9.66
C PRO A 38 12.99 -5.06 -10.54
N GLU A 39 14.21 -5.35 -11.00
CA GLU A 39 15.03 -4.41 -11.76
C GLU A 39 14.31 -3.85 -12.99
N GLN A 40 13.57 -4.70 -13.72
CA GLN A 40 12.81 -4.33 -14.91
C GLN A 40 11.68 -3.35 -14.57
N ALA A 41 10.98 -3.58 -13.46
CA ALA A 41 9.95 -2.67 -13.00
C ALA A 41 10.56 -1.33 -12.57
N SER A 42 11.63 -1.34 -11.78
CA SER A 42 12.36 -0.13 -11.38
C SER A 42 12.84 0.69 -12.59
N LYS A 43 13.35 0.04 -13.63
CA LYS A 43 13.72 0.71 -14.90
C LYS A 43 12.51 1.33 -15.59
N ALA A 44 11.36 0.67 -15.59
CA ALA A 44 10.14 1.22 -16.16
C ALA A 44 9.62 2.43 -15.37
N PHE A 45 9.66 2.37 -14.04
CA PHE A 45 9.32 3.50 -13.16
C PHE A 45 10.24 4.69 -13.38
N GLN A 46 11.56 4.45 -13.40
CA GLN A 46 12.53 5.51 -13.71
C GLN A 46 12.28 6.11 -15.09
N LYS A 47 12.00 5.29 -16.10
CA LYS A 47 11.70 5.79 -17.44
C LYS A 47 10.39 6.59 -17.47
N ALA A 48 9.35 6.17 -16.75
CA ALA A 48 8.13 6.96 -16.64
C ALA A 48 8.39 8.32 -15.98
N ALA A 49 9.19 8.36 -14.91
CA ALA A 49 9.59 9.60 -14.26
C ALA A 49 10.34 10.53 -15.23
N ASP A 50 11.26 9.98 -16.03
CA ASP A 50 12.02 10.70 -17.05
C ASP A 50 11.11 11.27 -18.16
N GLU A 51 10.22 10.45 -18.74
CA GLU A 51 9.35 10.82 -19.88
C GLU A 51 8.25 11.81 -19.47
N LEU A 52 7.69 11.65 -18.27
CA LEU A 52 6.65 12.53 -17.75
C LEU A 52 7.22 13.77 -17.06
N ASN A 53 8.53 13.80 -16.82
CA ASN A 53 9.21 14.81 -16.01
C ASN A 53 8.49 15.02 -14.66
N CYS A 54 8.15 13.90 -14.01
CA CYS A 54 7.42 13.86 -12.75
C CYS A 54 8.19 13.01 -11.74
N VAL A 55 8.18 13.41 -10.47
CA VAL A 55 8.54 12.48 -9.40
C VAL A 55 7.40 11.49 -9.22
N ILE A 56 7.73 10.20 -9.23
CA ILE A 56 6.77 9.11 -9.00
C ILE A 56 7.14 8.43 -7.70
N TRP A 57 6.15 8.33 -6.81
CA TRP A 57 6.25 7.61 -5.56
C TRP A 57 5.34 6.39 -5.59
N SER A 58 5.76 5.30 -4.97
CA SER A 58 4.94 4.10 -4.83
C SER A 58 5.22 3.44 -3.48
N ARG A 59 4.18 2.95 -2.81
CA ARG A 59 4.39 1.99 -1.71
C ARG A 59 5.07 0.75 -2.28
N VAL A 60 5.76 0.05 -1.40
CA VAL A 60 6.47 -1.17 -1.78
C VAL A 60 5.56 -2.40 -1.67
N PRO A 61 5.53 -3.29 -2.69
CA PRO A 61 4.76 -4.54 -2.60
C PRO A 61 5.25 -5.48 -1.50
N GLY A 62 6.52 -5.32 -1.10
CA GLY A 62 7.23 -6.12 -0.12
C GLY A 62 7.98 -7.29 -0.75
N LYS A 63 9.06 -7.72 -0.07
CA LYS A 63 9.96 -8.82 -0.48
C LYS A 63 9.26 -10.09 -0.96
N ALA A 64 8.15 -10.45 -0.33
CA ALA A 64 7.40 -11.66 -0.68
C ALA A 64 6.82 -11.61 -2.10
N CYS A 65 6.73 -10.44 -2.74
CA CYS A 65 6.14 -10.29 -4.06
C CYS A 65 7.19 -10.25 -5.19
N THR A 66 8.48 -10.01 -4.90
CA THR A 66 9.50 -9.69 -5.91
C THR A 66 9.54 -10.67 -7.08
N THR A 67 9.79 -11.96 -6.85
CA THR A 67 9.86 -12.93 -7.96
C THR A 67 8.49 -13.19 -8.60
N LEU A 68 7.39 -13.06 -7.86
CA LEU A 68 6.06 -13.22 -8.47
C LEU A 68 5.80 -12.11 -9.49
N ILE A 69 6.14 -10.87 -9.14
CA ILE A 69 6.06 -9.74 -10.06
C ILE A 69 7.00 -9.98 -11.26
N ASP A 70 8.24 -10.40 -10.99
CA ASP A 70 9.25 -10.65 -12.02
C ASP A 70 8.90 -11.81 -12.98
N GLU A 71 8.20 -12.83 -12.48
CA GLU A 71 7.71 -13.96 -13.29
C GLU A 71 6.40 -13.64 -14.03
N GLY A 72 5.86 -12.44 -13.84
CA GLY A 72 4.74 -11.94 -14.59
C GLY A 72 3.37 -12.19 -13.96
N TYR A 73 3.26 -12.70 -12.73
CA TYR A 73 1.95 -12.90 -12.08
C TYR A 73 1.13 -11.60 -12.04
N ASN A 74 -0.19 -11.69 -12.15
CA ASN A 74 -1.05 -10.52 -12.02
C ASN A 74 -0.83 -9.84 -10.67
N LEU A 75 -0.97 -8.51 -10.62
CA LEU A 75 -1.03 -7.83 -9.34
C LEU A 75 -2.48 -7.56 -8.97
N LYS A 76 -2.67 -7.29 -7.69
CA LYS A 76 -3.96 -7.04 -7.08
C LYS A 76 -4.62 -5.80 -7.73
N PRO A 77 -5.78 -5.97 -8.40
CA PRO A 77 -6.54 -4.84 -8.92
C PRO A 77 -7.37 -4.19 -7.81
N PHE A 78 -7.92 -3.00 -8.09
CA PHE A 78 -8.65 -2.18 -7.10
C PHE A 78 -9.74 -2.94 -6.33
N TYR A 79 -10.59 -3.70 -7.00
CA TYR A 79 -11.75 -4.42 -6.42
C TYR A 79 -11.38 -5.70 -5.64
N VAL A 80 -10.10 -6.09 -5.63
CA VAL A 80 -9.60 -7.10 -4.68
C VAL A 80 -9.04 -6.31 -3.51
N HIS A 81 -9.67 -6.34 -2.33
CA HIS A 81 -9.15 -5.61 -1.15
C HIS A 81 -8.56 -6.53 -0.07
N GLY A 82 -8.59 -7.85 -0.30
CA GLY A 82 -7.96 -8.84 0.58
C GLY A 82 -6.49 -8.53 0.84
N LYS A 83 -6.04 -8.79 2.08
CA LYS A 83 -4.63 -8.68 2.45
C LYS A 83 -3.88 -9.91 1.93
N SER A 84 -2.74 -9.67 1.28
CA SER A 84 -1.81 -10.73 0.84
C SER A 84 -1.18 -11.46 2.03
N CYS A 85 -0.62 -12.63 1.77
CA CYS A 85 0.19 -13.41 2.69
C CYS A 85 1.67 -13.01 2.57
N ASN A 86 2.44 -13.06 3.65
CA ASN A 86 3.90 -12.82 3.64
C ASN A 86 4.68 -13.93 4.37
N TRP A 87 4.11 -15.13 4.46
CA TRP A 87 4.70 -16.28 5.15
C TRP A 87 4.28 -17.59 4.49
N GLY A 88 5.03 -18.67 4.72
CA GLY A 88 4.75 -19.99 4.15
C GLY A 88 4.91 -20.06 2.63
N PRO A 89 4.46 -21.15 2.00
CA PRO A 89 4.63 -21.35 0.55
C PRO A 89 3.80 -20.41 -0.32
N MET A 90 2.73 -19.84 0.24
CA MET A 90 1.81 -18.90 -0.40
C MET A 90 2.16 -17.42 -0.17
N ALA A 91 3.32 -17.14 0.43
CA ALA A 91 3.82 -15.78 0.59
C ALA A 91 3.79 -15.03 -0.76
N GLY A 92 3.36 -13.77 -0.74
CA GLY A 92 3.20 -12.90 -1.89
C GLY A 92 1.81 -12.94 -2.54
N PHE A 93 0.98 -13.94 -2.28
CA PHE A 93 -0.36 -14.07 -2.88
C PHE A 93 -1.49 -13.55 -1.99
N VAL A 94 -2.59 -13.12 -2.60
CA VAL A 94 -3.88 -13.00 -1.89
C VAL A 94 -4.56 -14.37 -1.93
N CYS A 95 -4.75 -15.00 -0.77
CA CYS A 95 -5.27 -16.37 -0.67
C CYS A 95 -6.80 -16.40 -0.49
N GLN A 96 -7.47 -17.43 -0.99
CA GLN A 96 -8.90 -17.68 -0.77
C GLN A 96 -9.24 -17.83 0.73
N LEU A 97 -8.36 -18.53 1.45
CA LEU A 97 -8.54 -18.80 2.87
C LEU A 97 -8.20 -17.55 3.70
N PRO A 98 -9.16 -16.97 4.43
CA PRO A 98 -8.92 -15.70 5.12
C PRO A 98 -7.83 -15.76 6.18
N ALA A 99 -7.56 -16.94 6.76
CA ALA A 99 -6.48 -17.17 7.71
C ALA A 99 -5.07 -16.98 7.11
N LEU A 100 -4.93 -17.11 5.78
CA LEU A 100 -3.65 -17.07 5.09
C LEU A 100 -3.36 -15.63 4.61
N ASN A 101 -3.17 -14.73 5.57
CA ASN A 101 -2.89 -13.32 5.33
C ASN A 101 -1.74 -12.81 6.23
N LYS A 102 -1.17 -11.64 5.90
CA LYS A 102 -0.02 -11.06 6.61
C LYS A 102 -0.28 -10.64 8.06
N ALA A 103 -1.54 -10.40 8.42
CA ALA A 103 -1.96 -9.98 9.76
C ALA A 103 -2.58 -11.15 10.59
N GLY A 104 -2.54 -12.37 10.05
CA GLY A 104 -3.01 -13.57 10.74
C GLY A 104 -4.48 -13.49 11.17
N ALA A 105 -4.78 -13.94 12.39
CA ALA A 105 -6.15 -14.04 12.89
C ALA A 105 -6.91 -12.71 12.89
N SER A 106 -6.21 -11.60 13.17
CA SER A 106 -6.81 -10.27 13.35
C SER A 106 -7.51 -9.71 12.11
N LYS A 107 -7.19 -10.22 10.91
CA LYS A 107 -7.79 -9.76 9.64
C LYS A 107 -8.54 -10.87 8.88
N MET A 108 -8.85 -11.99 9.53
CA MET A 108 -9.64 -13.07 8.92
C MET A 108 -11.03 -12.60 8.49
N ALA A 109 -11.80 -11.98 9.40
CA ALA A 109 -13.13 -11.47 9.08
C ALA A 109 -13.09 -10.38 7.99
N TYR A 110 -12.08 -9.52 8.02
CA TYR A 110 -11.84 -8.51 6.98
C TYR A 110 -11.61 -9.17 5.62
N ASN A 111 -10.66 -10.11 5.50
CA ASN A 111 -10.37 -10.77 4.22
C ASN A 111 -11.59 -11.53 3.68
N LEU A 112 -12.33 -12.22 4.55
CA LEU A 112 -13.58 -12.88 4.15
C LEU A 112 -14.57 -11.88 3.53
N LYS A 113 -14.83 -10.76 4.23
CA LYS A 113 -15.71 -9.70 3.73
C LYS A 113 -15.26 -9.22 2.35
N GLU A 114 -13.96 -8.95 2.20
CA GLU A 114 -13.42 -8.46 0.93
C GLU A 114 -13.48 -9.52 -0.20
N HIS A 115 -13.31 -10.81 0.11
CA HIS A 115 -13.52 -11.88 -0.89
C HIS A 115 -14.97 -11.97 -1.34
N ILE A 116 -15.94 -11.80 -0.43
CA ILE A 116 -17.36 -11.74 -0.78
C ILE A 116 -17.62 -10.53 -1.70
N ASN A 117 -17.07 -9.36 -1.36
CA ASN A 117 -17.19 -8.16 -2.21
C ASN A 117 -16.63 -8.41 -3.62
N SER A 118 -15.43 -9.02 -3.73
CA SER A 118 -14.84 -9.37 -5.03
C SER A 118 -15.67 -10.40 -5.81
N LEU A 119 -16.35 -11.34 -5.15
CA LEU A 119 -17.25 -12.29 -5.81
C LEU A 119 -18.48 -11.60 -6.40
N VAL A 120 -19.08 -10.67 -5.64
CA VAL A 120 -20.21 -9.85 -6.12
C VAL A 120 -19.80 -9.06 -7.36
N TRP A 121 -18.62 -8.44 -7.31
CA TRP A 121 -18.09 -7.68 -8.43
C TRP A 121 -17.77 -8.55 -9.66
N LEU A 122 -17.18 -9.73 -9.46
CA LEU A 122 -16.93 -10.68 -10.54
C LEU A 122 -18.24 -11.06 -11.25
N LYS A 123 -19.30 -11.33 -10.49
CA LYS A 123 -20.61 -11.69 -11.03
C LYS A 123 -21.19 -10.54 -11.87
N ASP A 124 -21.16 -9.32 -11.33
CA ASP A 124 -21.63 -8.13 -12.04
C ASP A 124 -20.92 -7.96 -13.40
N ILE A 125 -19.62 -8.24 -13.47
CA ILE A 125 -18.87 -8.19 -14.73
C ILE A 125 -19.21 -9.33 -15.67
N GLN A 126 -19.36 -10.54 -15.16
CA GLN A 126 -19.81 -11.68 -15.98
C GLN A 126 -21.16 -11.43 -16.63
N GLU A 127 -22.03 -10.62 -16.00
CA GLU A 127 -23.33 -10.22 -16.55
C GLU A 127 -23.22 -9.07 -17.58
N ARG A 128 -22.22 -8.18 -17.44
CA ARG A 128 -22.02 -7.02 -18.32
C ARG A 128 -21.14 -7.31 -19.55
N GLU A 129 -20.16 -8.19 -19.42
CA GLU A 129 -19.19 -8.50 -20.47
C GLU A 129 -19.65 -9.68 -21.33
N SER A 130 -19.80 -9.45 -22.64
CA SER A 130 -20.29 -10.46 -23.58
C SER A 130 -19.25 -11.51 -24.01
N GLU A 131 -17.97 -11.27 -23.72
CA GLU A 131 -16.88 -12.17 -24.10
C GLU A 131 -16.50 -13.11 -22.95
N GLU A 132 -17.00 -14.34 -23.00
CA GLU A 132 -16.78 -15.36 -21.97
C GLU A 132 -15.29 -15.65 -21.68
N ASP A 133 -14.40 -15.44 -22.66
CA ASP A 133 -12.96 -15.71 -22.53
C ASP A 133 -12.14 -14.52 -21.98
N LYS A 134 -12.76 -13.35 -21.77
CA LYS A 134 -12.11 -12.18 -21.15
C LYS A 134 -12.22 -12.22 -19.63
N VAL A 135 -13.29 -12.82 -19.12
CA VAL A 135 -13.65 -12.77 -17.71
C VAL A 135 -13.39 -14.12 -17.05
N ALA A 136 -12.79 -14.10 -15.86
CA ALA A 136 -12.55 -15.29 -15.08
C ALA A 136 -13.87 -15.98 -14.76
N LYS A 137 -13.93 -17.31 -14.87
CA LYS A 137 -15.13 -18.07 -14.50
C LYS A 137 -15.32 -18.11 -12.99
N THR A 138 -14.22 -18.17 -12.24
CA THR A 138 -14.17 -18.25 -10.78
C THR A 138 -13.27 -17.15 -10.22
N LEU A 139 -13.48 -16.73 -8.96
CA LEU A 139 -12.56 -15.80 -8.29
C LEU A 139 -11.25 -16.46 -7.84
N PHE A 140 -11.28 -17.78 -7.63
CA PHE A 140 -10.17 -18.51 -7.03
C PHE A 140 -9.57 -19.54 -7.99
N LEU A 141 -8.25 -19.69 -7.96
CA LEU A 141 -7.51 -20.71 -8.71
C LEU A 141 -6.42 -21.38 -7.88
N PRO A 142 -6.07 -22.65 -8.13
CA PRO A 142 -4.99 -23.34 -7.44
C PRO A 142 -3.63 -22.68 -7.66
N LEU A 143 -2.92 -22.35 -6.57
CA LEU A 143 -1.61 -21.73 -6.66
C LEU A 143 -0.56 -22.72 -7.16
N SER A 144 0.26 -22.22 -8.08
CA SER A 144 1.41 -22.92 -8.63
C SER A 144 2.56 -21.93 -8.73
N ILE A 145 3.80 -22.39 -8.49
CA ILE A 145 5.00 -21.55 -8.52
C ILE A 145 6.12 -22.21 -9.34
N SER A 146 7.05 -21.41 -9.87
CA SER A 146 8.20 -21.92 -10.60
C SER A 146 9.26 -22.54 -9.68
N ASP A 147 10.27 -23.19 -10.27
CA ASP A 147 11.49 -23.58 -9.53
C ASP A 147 12.21 -22.37 -8.92
N LYS A 148 12.30 -21.24 -9.64
CA LYS A 148 12.97 -20.01 -9.18
C LYS A 148 12.27 -19.47 -7.92
N ARG A 149 10.95 -19.31 -7.97
CA ARG A 149 10.15 -18.86 -6.81
C ARG A 149 10.28 -19.82 -5.63
N LYS A 150 10.27 -21.14 -5.88
CA LYS A 150 10.48 -22.14 -4.82
C LYS A 150 11.86 -21.99 -4.16
N GLN A 151 12.93 -21.69 -4.91
CA GLN A 151 14.26 -21.45 -4.31
C GLN A 151 14.28 -20.17 -3.47
N GLU A 152 13.65 -19.10 -3.94
CA GLU A 152 13.56 -17.85 -3.17
C GLU A 152 12.83 -18.06 -1.82
N LEU A 153 11.73 -18.81 -1.81
CA LEU A 153 11.00 -19.14 -0.58
C LEU A 153 11.86 -19.90 0.44
N LEU A 154 12.72 -20.80 -0.05
CA LEU A 154 13.70 -21.53 0.78
C LEU A 154 14.78 -20.58 1.32
N ASN A 155 15.34 -19.73 0.46
CA ASN A 155 16.45 -18.83 0.81
C ASN A 155 16.01 -17.66 1.71
N SER A 156 14.77 -17.20 1.60
CA SER A 156 14.24 -16.07 2.36
C SER A 156 13.69 -16.45 3.74
N GLY A 157 13.73 -17.73 4.10
CA GLY A 157 13.21 -18.20 5.39
C GLY A 157 11.69 -18.25 5.48
N PHE A 158 10.96 -18.10 4.38
CA PHE A 158 9.49 -18.25 4.37
C PHE A 158 9.05 -19.70 4.65
N LEU A 159 9.97 -20.66 4.49
CA LEU A 159 9.77 -22.10 4.74
C LEU A 159 10.71 -22.59 5.87
N PRO A 160 10.57 -22.11 7.12
CA PRO A 160 11.57 -22.36 8.17
C PRO A 160 11.63 -23.82 8.61
N ASN A 161 10.48 -24.51 8.69
CA ASN A 161 10.37 -25.89 9.17
C ASN A 161 9.92 -26.81 8.03
N HIS A 162 10.80 -27.07 7.06
CA HIS A 162 10.49 -27.88 5.89
C HIS A 162 11.32 -29.16 5.82
N LYS A 163 10.73 -30.21 5.25
CA LYS A 163 11.36 -31.48 4.93
C LYS A 163 11.17 -31.78 3.45
N LYS A 164 12.27 -32.10 2.77
CA LYS A 164 12.24 -32.58 1.38
C LYS A 164 12.00 -34.08 1.38
N ILE A 165 11.11 -34.55 0.52
CA ILE A 165 10.78 -35.97 0.35
C ILE A 165 10.99 -36.27 -1.14
N GLY A 166 12.13 -36.88 -1.45
CA GLY A 166 12.59 -37.00 -2.83
C GLY A 166 12.83 -35.63 -3.49
N ASN A 167 12.71 -35.59 -4.82
CA ASN A 167 13.02 -34.40 -5.62
C ASN A 167 11.80 -33.54 -5.96
N ASN A 168 10.59 -34.03 -5.72
CA ASN A 168 9.34 -33.44 -6.19
C ASN A 168 8.36 -33.09 -5.07
N LEU A 169 8.73 -33.24 -3.81
CA LEU A 169 7.85 -32.94 -2.68
C LEU A 169 8.61 -32.26 -1.55
N ILE A 170 8.05 -31.18 -1.03
CA ILE A 170 8.49 -30.52 0.20
C ILE A 170 7.25 -30.36 1.09
N CYS A 171 7.35 -30.72 2.35
CA CYS A 171 6.28 -30.55 3.32
C CYS A 171 6.80 -29.84 4.57
N GLY A 172 5.93 -29.19 5.32
CA GLY A 172 6.36 -28.51 6.53
C GLY A 172 5.23 -27.80 7.25
N ILE A 173 5.63 -26.94 8.20
CA ILE A 173 4.72 -26.04 8.90
C ILE A 173 5.23 -24.62 8.77
N ALA A 174 4.31 -23.70 8.48
CA ALA A 174 4.56 -22.28 8.48
C ALA A 174 3.66 -21.58 9.49
N GLN A 175 4.10 -20.43 9.99
CA GLN A 175 3.36 -19.58 10.92
C GLN A 175 3.44 -18.13 10.47
N ASP A 176 2.41 -17.33 10.76
CA ASP A 176 2.47 -15.89 10.58
C ASP A 176 3.43 -15.24 11.58
N LYS A 177 3.84 -13.98 11.31
CA LYS A 177 4.79 -13.23 12.15
C LYS A 177 4.34 -13.16 13.62
N ASN A 178 3.04 -13.01 13.86
CA ASN A 178 2.47 -12.89 15.20
C ASN A 178 2.18 -14.25 15.86
N LYS A 179 2.46 -15.36 15.16
CA LYS A 179 2.17 -16.73 15.61
C LYS A 179 0.71 -16.87 16.06
N THR A 180 -0.19 -16.23 15.33
CA THR A 180 -1.64 -16.35 15.53
C THR A 180 -2.23 -17.45 14.64
N ILE A 181 -1.56 -17.82 13.56
CA ILE A 181 -1.97 -18.85 12.61
C ILE A 181 -0.79 -19.80 12.35
N ALA A 182 -1.07 -21.09 12.26
CA ALA A 182 -0.13 -22.09 11.75
C ALA A 182 -0.79 -22.92 10.65
N VAL A 183 -0.02 -23.34 9.65
CA VAL A 183 -0.51 -24.19 8.56
C VAL A 183 0.46 -25.34 8.28
N GLU A 184 -0.07 -26.55 8.19
CA GLU A 184 0.62 -27.67 7.56
C GLU A 184 0.52 -27.53 6.05
N TYR A 185 1.67 -27.52 5.37
CA TYR A 185 1.72 -27.35 3.92
C TYR A 185 2.51 -28.44 3.22
N ALA A 186 2.23 -28.59 1.93
CA ALA A 186 3.04 -29.33 0.99
C ALA A 186 3.17 -28.53 -0.31
N ILE A 187 4.33 -28.59 -0.95
CA ILE A 187 4.55 -28.12 -2.32
C ILE A 187 5.05 -29.30 -3.15
N LYS A 188 4.33 -29.63 -4.22
CA LYS A 188 4.61 -30.79 -5.08
C LYS A 188 4.86 -30.36 -6.50
N LYS A 189 5.96 -30.83 -7.08
CA LYS A 189 6.30 -30.61 -8.48
C LYS A 189 5.44 -31.48 -9.39
N ASP A 190 4.78 -30.84 -10.35
CA ASP A 190 4.07 -31.50 -11.43
C ASP A 190 5.02 -31.82 -12.59
N ALA A 191 4.98 -33.07 -13.06
CA ALA A 191 5.92 -33.56 -14.04
C ALA A 191 5.65 -32.98 -15.44
N THR A 192 4.41 -32.61 -15.73
CA THR A 192 3.99 -32.14 -17.07
C THR A 192 4.24 -30.65 -17.24
N SER A 193 3.84 -29.83 -16.27
CA SER A 193 4.00 -28.38 -16.30
C SER A 193 5.35 -27.90 -15.78
N ASN A 194 6.08 -28.75 -15.06
CA ASN A 194 7.31 -28.40 -14.32
C ASN A 194 7.09 -27.32 -13.24
N LEU A 195 5.83 -27.07 -12.84
CA LEU A 195 5.46 -26.14 -11.76
C LEU A 195 5.34 -26.86 -10.41
N TRP A 196 5.42 -26.10 -9.33
CA TRP A 196 5.16 -26.57 -7.96
C TRP A 196 3.78 -26.13 -7.51
N HIS A 197 2.87 -27.08 -7.33
CA HIS A 197 1.55 -26.82 -6.77
C HIS A 197 1.62 -26.72 -5.25
N ILE A 198 0.87 -25.77 -4.69
CA ILE A 198 0.85 -25.51 -3.25
C ILE A 198 -0.40 -26.12 -2.63
N TYR A 199 -0.21 -26.81 -1.51
CA TYR A 199 -1.26 -27.48 -0.76
C TYR A 199 -1.17 -27.17 0.73
N HIS A 200 -2.30 -27.26 1.42
CA HIS A 200 -2.42 -27.21 2.87
C HIS A 200 -3.19 -28.42 3.40
N ARG A 201 -3.01 -28.76 4.68
CA ARG A 201 -3.78 -29.83 5.35
C ARG A 201 -4.58 -29.26 6.50
N ASN A 202 -3.93 -29.03 7.63
CA ASN A 202 -4.55 -28.46 8.82
C ASN A 202 -4.16 -26.98 8.94
N ILE A 203 -5.13 -26.15 9.33
CA ILE A 203 -4.90 -24.75 9.73
C ILE A 203 -5.28 -24.62 11.19
N TYR A 204 -4.43 -23.93 11.93
CA TYR A 204 -4.58 -23.73 13.36
C TYR A 204 -4.63 -22.23 13.67
N ILE A 205 -5.48 -21.83 14.62
CA ILE A 205 -5.54 -20.47 15.18
C ILE A 205 -5.05 -20.53 16.63
N LYS A 206 -4.30 -19.53 17.05
CA LYS A 206 -3.85 -19.39 18.44
C LYS A 206 -5.00 -18.89 19.32
N ASP A 207 -5.32 -19.64 20.37
CA ASP A 207 -6.23 -19.28 21.46
C ASP A 207 -5.46 -19.36 22.78
N GLY A 208 -5.16 -18.21 23.38
CA GLY A 208 -4.24 -18.11 24.53
C GLY A 208 -2.86 -18.69 24.20
N ASP A 209 -2.42 -19.68 25.00
CA ASP A 209 -1.12 -20.36 24.82
C ASP A 209 -1.20 -21.61 23.93
N ARG A 210 -2.30 -21.79 23.19
CA ARG A 210 -2.60 -23.03 22.45
C ARG A 210 -2.99 -22.72 21.02
N TYR A 211 -2.94 -23.75 20.19
CA TYR A 211 -3.44 -23.72 18.82
C TYR A 211 -4.67 -24.61 18.69
N ILE A 212 -5.82 -24.04 18.37
CA ILE A 212 -7.03 -24.79 18.04
C ILE A 212 -7.12 -24.97 16.52
N SER A 213 -7.66 -26.10 16.07
CA SER A 213 -7.79 -26.32 14.63
C SER A 213 -8.95 -25.51 14.08
N TYR A 214 -8.63 -24.60 13.16
CA TYR A 214 -9.60 -23.81 12.41
C TYR A 214 -10.30 -24.64 11.34
N LEU A 215 -9.54 -25.52 10.67
CA LEU A 215 -10.06 -26.42 9.65
C LEU A 215 -9.47 -27.82 9.82
N LYS A 216 -10.31 -28.77 10.26
CA LYS A 216 -10.03 -30.22 10.28
C LYS A 216 -10.71 -30.91 9.11
N LYS A 217 -9.98 -31.80 8.43
CA LYS A 217 -10.42 -32.58 7.26
C LYS A 217 -11.74 -33.37 7.44
N ASN A 218 -12.22 -33.62 8.66
CA ASN A 218 -13.32 -34.56 8.90
C ASN A 218 -14.71 -33.94 9.13
N ARG A 219 -14.93 -32.63 8.96
CA ARG A 219 -16.29 -32.08 9.13
C ARG A 219 -16.82 -31.10 8.08
N GLU A 220 -16.01 -30.35 7.32
CA GLU A 220 -16.52 -29.48 6.24
C GLU A 220 -15.36 -28.96 5.37
N LYS A 221 -15.47 -29.03 4.04
CA LYS A 221 -14.53 -28.36 3.12
C LYS A 221 -14.85 -26.87 3.14
N PHE A 222 -13.97 -26.05 3.71
CA PHE A 222 -14.12 -24.59 3.61
C PHE A 222 -13.84 -24.16 2.17
N SER A 223 -14.91 -24.01 1.39
CA SER A 223 -14.89 -23.38 0.08
C SER A 223 -15.84 -22.21 0.15
N ILE A 224 -15.38 -21.02 -0.23
CA ILE A 224 -16.31 -19.94 -0.56
C ILE A 224 -16.76 -20.26 -1.99
N ASP A 225 -17.93 -20.88 -2.14
CA ASP A 225 -18.48 -21.22 -3.45
C ASP A 225 -19.17 -20.00 -4.08
N GLN A 226 -19.09 -19.90 -5.40
CA GLN A 226 -19.76 -18.89 -6.20
C GLN A 226 -21.29 -19.06 -6.17
N GLU A 227 -21.78 -20.30 -5.99
CA GLU A 227 -23.22 -20.55 -5.78
C GLU A 227 -23.74 -19.96 -4.46
N ASP A 228 -22.89 -19.84 -3.44
CA ASP A 228 -23.29 -19.21 -2.19
C ASP A 228 -23.49 -17.71 -2.40
N ALA A 229 -22.63 -17.01 -3.13
CA ALA A 229 -22.83 -15.58 -3.44
C ALA A 229 -24.22 -15.26 -4.04
N ASN A 230 -24.86 -16.22 -4.72
CA ASN A 230 -26.22 -16.09 -5.25
C ASN A 230 -27.33 -16.08 -4.17
N LYS A 231 -27.11 -16.67 -3.00
CA LYS A 231 -28.06 -16.70 -1.86
C LYS A 231 -27.94 -15.44 -1.01
N LYS A 232 -28.21 -14.25 -1.59
CA LYS A 232 -28.22 -12.91 -0.93
C LYS A 232 -27.20 -12.77 0.21
N ASN A 233 -26.03 -12.19 -0.09
CA ASN A 233 -24.87 -11.80 0.77
C ASN A 233 -25.01 -11.84 2.30
N VAL A 234 -26.14 -11.41 2.86
CA VAL A 234 -26.41 -11.36 4.30
C VAL A 234 -26.32 -12.73 5.00
N LYS A 235 -26.87 -13.82 4.42
CA LYS A 235 -26.91 -15.13 5.11
C LYS A 235 -25.54 -15.83 5.18
N ILE A 236 -24.72 -15.68 4.15
CA ILE A 236 -23.36 -16.23 4.11
C ILE A 236 -22.42 -15.43 4.97
N LYS A 237 -22.50 -14.10 4.88
CA LYS A 237 -21.76 -13.22 5.78
C LYS A 237 -22.10 -13.56 7.24
N ALA A 238 -23.36 -13.80 7.57
CA ALA A 238 -23.78 -14.24 8.91
C ALA A 238 -23.20 -15.61 9.29
N SER A 239 -23.34 -16.66 8.47
CA SER A 239 -22.87 -18.01 8.80
C SER A 239 -21.33 -18.11 8.91
N TYR A 240 -20.59 -17.45 8.03
CA TYR A 240 -19.13 -17.45 8.11
C TYR A 240 -18.60 -16.49 9.17
N ASN A 241 -19.24 -15.33 9.38
CA ASN A 241 -18.87 -14.47 10.52
C ASN A 241 -19.17 -15.16 11.83
N GLU A 242 -20.27 -15.90 11.95
CA GLU A 242 -20.58 -16.70 13.14
C GLU A 242 -19.49 -17.76 13.36
N LYS A 243 -19.08 -18.50 12.32
CA LYS A 243 -17.96 -19.46 12.41
C LYS A 243 -16.62 -18.80 12.76
N ILE A 244 -16.33 -17.62 12.21
CA ILE A 244 -15.10 -16.89 12.51
C ILE A 244 -15.16 -16.35 13.95
N GLU A 245 -16.23 -15.65 14.31
CA GLU A 245 -16.46 -15.12 15.66
C GLU A 245 -16.42 -16.26 16.69
N GLU A 246 -17.11 -17.37 16.46
CA GLU A 246 -17.04 -18.58 17.28
C GLU A 246 -15.63 -19.15 17.37
N SER A 247 -14.89 -19.23 16.26
CA SER A 247 -13.50 -19.69 16.25
C SER A 247 -12.50 -18.73 16.92
N THR A 248 -12.89 -17.45 17.09
CA THR A 248 -12.08 -16.42 17.76
C THR A 248 -12.53 -16.16 19.20
N LYS A 249 -13.68 -16.69 19.61
CA LYS A 249 -14.11 -16.66 21.02
C LYS A 249 -13.17 -17.57 21.81
N PRO A 250 -12.72 -17.14 23.01
CA PRO A 250 -11.95 -18.01 23.90
C PRO A 250 -12.74 -19.30 24.14
N VAL A 251 -12.15 -20.47 23.87
CA VAL A 251 -12.86 -21.73 24.09
C VAL A 251 -13.17 -21.91 25.57
N ASP A 252 -14.37 -22.38 25.90
CA ASP A 252 -14.72 -22.74 27.28
C ASP A 252 -13.74 -23.80 27.81
N ARG A 253 -12.94 -23.36 28.78
CA ARG A 253 -11.82 -24.11 29.36
C ARG A 253 -12.29 -25.38 30.07
N SER A 254 -13.58 -25.50 30.40
CA SER A 254 -14.16 -26.67 31.07
C SER A 254 -14.37 -27.87 30.15
N THR A 255 -14.43 -27.67 28.82
CA THR A 255 -14.70 -28.74 27.84
C THR A 255 -13.45 -29.35 27.20
N ILE A 256 -12.27 -28.79 27.44
CA ILE A 256 -11.01 -29.24 26.84
C ILE A 256 -10.27 -30.12 27.85
N THR A 257 -9.94 -31.36 27.47
CA THR A 257 -9.20 -32.26 28.37
C THR A 257 -7.72 -31.87 28.44
N VAL A 258 -7.08 -32.13 29.58
CA VAL A 258 -5.62 -31.96 29.76
C VAL A 258 -4.81 -32.71 28.69
N ASN A 259 -5.36 -33.80 28.13
CA ASN A 259 -4.73 -34.59 27.08
C ASN A 259 -4.70 -33.88 25.70
N ASP A 260 -5.74 -33.13 25.35
CA ASP A 260 -5.80 -32.36 24.09
C ASP A 260 -4.73 -31.25 24.06
N ILE A 261 -4.46 -30.69 25.25
CA ILE A 261 -3.54 -29.57 25.46
C ILE A 261 -2.09 -30.01 25.35
N VAL A 262 -1.77 -31.17 25.94
CA VAL A 262 -0.45 -31.79 25.84
C VAL A 262 -0.21 -32.23 24.40
N GLN A 263 -1.17 -32.86 23.70
CA GLN A 263 -1.00 -33.32 22.32
C GLN A 263 -0.78 -32.20 21.29
N ILE A 264 -1.33 -31.00 21.49
CA ILE A 264 -1.17 -29.89 20.53
C ILE A 264 0.17 -29.17 20.73
N ASN A 265 0.57 -28.93 21.98
CA ASN A 265 1.85 -28.28 22.28
C ASN A 265 3.04 -29.23 22.11
N GLN A 266 2.86 -30.50 22.45
CA GLN A 266 3.77 -31.57 22.09
C GLN A 266 3.73 -31.82 20.59
N GLY A 267 2.55 -31.75 19.97
CA GLY A 267 2.35 -31.73 18.52
C GLY A 267 3.18 -30.66 17.85
N ILE A 268 3.13 -29.38 18.21
CA ILE A 268 3.95 -28.33 17.57
C ILE A 268 5.46 -28.54 17.79
N ARG A 269 5.87 -29.16 18.92
CA ARG A 269 7.26 -29.54 19.19
C ARG A 269 7.69 -30.83 18.46
N GLU A 270 6.77 -31.73 18.17
CA GLU A 270 6.95 -33.03 17.48
C GLU A 270 6.61 -32.96 15.97
N LEU A 271 5.92 -31.91 15.53
CA LEU A 271 5.51 -31.60 14.15
C LEU A 271 6.71 -31.26 13.25
N ASN A 272 7.93 -31.31 13.81
CA ASN A 272 9.14 -31.57 13.04
C ASN A 272 9.09 -32.91 12.26
N ILE A 273 8.08 -33.76 12.50
CA ILE A 273 7.88 -35.00 11.77
C ILE A 273 6.40 -35.12 11.41
N ILE A 274 5.97 -34.53 10.28
CA ILE A 274 4.82 -35.09 9.58
C ILE A 274 5.27 -36.51 9.17
N PRO A 275 4.62 -37.61 9.61
CA PRO A 275 5.01 -38.97 9.23
C PRO A 275 4.52 -39.25 7.80
N VAL A 276 5.03 -38.48 6.83
CA VAL A 276 4.71 -38.62 5.40
C VAL A 276 5.26 -39.93 4.84
N GLU A 277 6.34 -40.43 5.43
CA GLU A 277 7.05 -41.64 4.98
C GLU A 277 6.21 -42.93 5.08
N LYS A 278 5.10 -42.92 5.82
CA LYS A 278 4.26 -44.12 6.06
C LYS A 278 2.93 -44.13 5.32
N VAL A 279 2.62 -43.11 4.51
CA VAL A 279 1.36 -43.04 3.75
C VAL A 279 1.64 -43.34 2.28
N SER A 280 0.85 -44.23 1.67
CA SER A 280 1.00 -44.66 0.27
C SER A 280 0.98 -43.49 -0.73
N ASN A 281 0.25 -42.42 -0.41
CA ASN A 281 0.32 -41.15 -1.12
C ASN A 281 0.39 -39.98 -0.13
N PRO A 282 1.53 -39.25 -0.06
CA PRO A 282 1.74 -38.10 0.80
C PRO A 282 0.66 -37.02 0.77
N LEU A 283 -0.07 -36.92 -0.35
CA LEU A 283 -1.07 -35.89 -0.57
C LEU A 283 -2.52 -36.32 -0.30
N ASP A 284 -2.78 -37.55 0.15
CA ASP A 284 -4.16 -38.06 0.37
C ASP A 284 -4.98 -37.22 1.37
N ASN A 285 -4.36 -36.27 2.08
CA ASN A 285 -5.00 -35.38 3.04
C ASN A 285 -4.74 -33.89 2.80
N PHE A 286 -4.23 -33.52 1.63
CA PHE A 286 -3.87 -32.15 1.29
C PHE A 286 -4.88 -31.55 0.32
N TYR A 287 -5.20 -30.27 0.52
CA TYR A 287 -6.06 -29.45 -0.33
C TYR A 287 -5.23 -28.40 -1.03
N SER A 288 -5.52 -28.08 -2.29
CA SER A 288 -4.85 -27.00 -2.99
C SER A 288 -5.07 -25.68 -2.25
N VAL A 289 -3.99 -24.93 -2.04
CA VAL A 289 -4.10 -23.53 -1.64
C VAL A 289 -4.54 -22.76 -2.88
N ASN A 290 -5.69 -22.11 -2.81
CA ASN A 290 -6.17 -21.27 -3.91
C ASN A 290 -5.83 -19.80 -3.66
N GLY A 291 -5.39 -19.11 -4.71
CA GLY A 291 -5.23 -17.67 -4.75
C GLY A 291 -6.46 -17.00 -5.34
N VAL A 292 -6.67 -15.73 -4.97
CA VAL A 292 -7.56 -14.83 -5.70
C VAL A 292 -6.95 -14.56 -7.07
N GLN A 293 -7.77 -14.51 -8.12
CA GLN A 293 -7.33 -14.10 -9.45
C GLN A 293 -8.01 -12.81 -9.90
N SER A 294 -7.43 -12.15 -10.89
CA SER A 294 -8.09 -11.03 -11.58
C SER A 294 -9.30 -11.55 -12.37
N PRO A 295 -10.51 -11.00 -12.17
CA PRO A 295 -11.66 -11.12 -13.04
C PRO A 295 -11.36 -10.84 -14.50
N TYR A 296 -10.50 -9.86 -14.82
CA TYR A 296 -10.03 -9.70 -16.19
C TYR A 296 -8.78 -10.56 -16.40
N LEU A 297 -8.90 -11.58 -17.26
CA LEU A 297 -7.83 -12.53 -17.52
C LEU A 297 -6.76 -11.91 -18.42
N ALA A 298 -5.56 -11.72 -17.85
CA ALA A 298 -4.39 -11.31 -18.61
C ALA A 298 -3.79 -12.49 -19.38
N TYR A 299 -3.81 -13.68 -18.77
CA TYR A 299 -3.34 -14.92 -19.37
C TYR A 299 -4.53 -15.81 -19.73
N ARG A 300 -4.61 -16.26 -20.98
CA ARG A 300 -5.69 -17.13 -21.47
C ARG A 300 -5.19 -18.53 -21.83
N ASP A 301 -3.90 -18.63 -22.12
CA ASP A 301 -3.27 -19.90 -22.46
C ASP A 301 -3.24 -20.79 -21.23
N LYS A 302 -3.71 -22.04 -21.36
CA LYS A 302 -3.81 -23.02 -20.27
C LYS A 302 -2.51 -23.16 -19.46
N LYS A 303 -1.37 -23.08 -20.13
CA LYS A 303 -0.03 -23.20 -19.52
C LYS A 303 0.32 -22.02 -18.61
N ASP A 304 -0.29 -20.84 -18.81
CA ASP A 304 -0.01 -19.59 -18.11
C ASP A 304 -1.16 -19.15 -17.19
N LEU A 305 -2.30 -19.84 -17.18
CA LEU A 305 -3.46 -19.49 -16.34
C LEU A 305 -3.10 -19.31 -14.85
N TYR A 306 -2.11 -20.05 -14.35
CA TYR A 306 -1.64 -19.94 -12.96
C TYR A 306 -1.09 -18.55 -12.62
N LYS A 307 -0.62 -17.78 -13.61
CA LYS A 307 -0.14 -16.41 -13.44
C LYS A 307 -1.28 -15.41 -13.22
N ASN A 308 -2.54 -15.78 -13.45
CA ASN A 308 -3.66 -14.88 -13.12
C ASN A 308 -3.89 -14.72 -11.61
N ALA A 309 -3.28 -15.58 -10.77
CA ALA A 309 -3.29 -15.39 -9.32
C ALA A 309 -2.63 -14.06 -8.96
N VAL A 310 -3.28 -13.28 -8.08
CA VAL A 310 -2.84 -11.92 -7.79
C VAL A 310 -1.80 -11.87 -6.67
N SER A 311 -0.75 -11.10 -6.90
CA SER A 311 0.26 -10.71 -5.92
C SER A 311 0.06 -9.26 -5.44
N GLY A 312 0.92 -8.78 -4.54
CA GLY A 312 0.93 -7.37 -4.14
C GLY A 312 1.17 -6.45 -5.34
N ASP A 313 0.49 -5.31 -5.36
CA ASP A 313 0.49 -4.33 -6.42
C ASP A 313 1.39 -3.12 -6.14
N TYR A 314 1.62 -2.33 -7.18
CA TYR A 314 2.27 -1.02 -7.05
C TYR A 314 1.20 0.03 -6.75
N ASP A 315 0.92 0.17 -5.46
CA ASP A 315 0.14 1.28 -4.95
C ASP A 315 0.92 2.58 -5.13
N LEU A 316 0.59 3.38 -6.14
CA LEU A 316 1.16 4.72 -6.28
C LEU A 316 0.94 5.47 -4.96
N PHE A 317 1.98 6.13 -4.47
CA PHE A 317 1.89 6.90 -3.23
C PHE A 317 1.56 8.35 -3.56
N ALA A 318 2.25 8.93 -4.54
CA ALA A 318 2.04 10.27 -5.05
C ALA A 318 2.68 10.44 -6.44
N VAL A 319 2.19 11.39 -7.23
CA VAL A 319 2.82 11.83 -8.48
C VAL A 319 2.97 13.35 -8.45
N TRP A 320 4.21 13.85 -8.49
CA TRP A 320 4.51 15.27 -8.36
C TRP A 320 5.14 15.82 -9.64
N PRO A 321 4.44 16.70 -10.37
CA PRO A 321 4.88 17.20 -11.66
C PRO A 321 5.92 18.31 -11.53
N PHE A 322 6.84 18.39 -12.50
CA PHE A 322 7.75 19.51 -12.63
C PHE A 322 7.03 20.79 -13.09
N THR A 323 7.41 21.92 -12.49
CA THR A 323 6.84 23.25 -12.76
C THR A 323 7.64 23.99 -13.84
N PRO A 324 7.00 24.71 -14.78
CA PRO A 324 5.56 24.92 -14.95
C PRO A 324 4.94 24.01 -16.03
N ASN A 325 5.55 22.87 -16.36
CA ASN A 325 5.28 22.14 -17.61
C ASN A 325 3.92 21.41 -17.65
N ILE A 326 3.20 21.35 -16.52
CA ILE A 326 1.90 20.67 -16.41
C ILE A 326 0.86 21.67 -15.94
N SER A 327 -0.29 21.68 -16.61
CA SER A 327 -1.43 22.50 -16.23
C SER A 327 -1.99 22.02 -14.89
N PHE A 328 -2.23 22.95 -13.97
CA PHE A 328 -2.74 22.67 -12.62
C PHE A 328 -4.07 21.90 -12.64
N GLU A 329 -4.85 22.03 -13.71
CA GLU A 329 -6.08 21.29 -13.95
C GLU A 329 -5.85 19.76 -14.00
N MET A 330 -4.72 19.29 -14.52
CA MET A 330 -4.39 17.86 -14.59
C MET A 330 -4.13 17.23 -13.22
N THR A 331 -3.90 18.04 -12.19
CA THR A 331 -3.66 17.61 -10.81
C THR A 331 -4.93 17.67 -9.95
N THR A 332 -6.05 18.11 -10.52
CA THR A 332 -7.35 18.19 -9.84
C THR A 332 -8.05 16.84 -9.88
N ARG A 333 -8.47 16.33 -8.71
CA ARG A 333 -9.12 15.01 -8.57
C ARG A 333 -10.58 15.07 -8.98
N ILE A 334 -11.15 13.93 -9.33
CA ILE A 334 -12.58 13.82 -9.69
C ILE A 334 -13.47 14.36 -8.56
N SER A 335 -13.09 14.16 -7.30
CA SER A 335 -13.83 14.66 -6.13
C SER A 335 -13.69 16.16 -5.86
N GLU A 336 -12.82 16.86 -6.59
CA GLU A 336 -12.50 18.28 -6.36
C GLU A 336 -13.11 19.20 -7.42
N PHE A 337 -13.90 18.67 -8.35
CA PHE A 337 -14.66 19.50 -9.30
C PHE A 337 -15.84 20.18 -8.58
N PRO A 338 -16.07 21.48 -8.84
CA PRO A 338 -16.88 22.33 -7.96
C PRO A 338 -18.38 22.04 -8.05
N ASP A 339 -18.96 21.67 -6.90
CA ASP A 339 -20.38 21.87 -6.52
C ASP A 339 -20.49 22.48 -5.10
N LEU A 340 -19.37 22.90 -4.50
CA LEU A 340 -19.33 23.57 -3.21
C LEU A 340 -18.83 25.00 -3.45
N GLN A 341 -19.55 25.98 -2.91
CA GLN A 341 -19.19 27.39 -2.99
C GLN A 341 -18.61 27.76 -1.63
N PRO A 342 -17.32 28.09 -1.51
CA PRO A 342 -16.78 28.51 -0.23
C PRO A 342 -17.38 29.87 0.15
N THR A 343 -17.94 29.94 1.37
CA THR A 343 -18.38 31.19 1.97
C THR A 343 -17.21 32.15 2.16
N GLN A 344 -17.45 33.45 1.95
CA GLN A 344 -16.38 34.46 1.89
C GLN A 344 -15.50 34.49 3.15
N PRO A 345 -14.16 34.53 3.00
CA PRO A 345 -13.26 34.42 4.14
C PRO A 345 -13.08 35.74 4.91
N GLN A 346 -13.47 35.78 6.19
CA GLN A 346 -13.23 36.90 7.13
C GLN A 346 -11.75 37.00 7.58
N PRO A 347 -11.18 38.20 7.83
CA PRO A 347 -9.74 38.44 7.97
C PRO A 347 -9.15 38.16 9.36
N ASN A 348 -8.42 37.03 9.56
CA ASN A 348 -7.71 36.71 10.82
C ASN A 348 -6.27 36.14 10.62
N LYS A 349 -5.43 36.22 11.67
CA LYS A 349 -3.93 36.14 11.62
C LYS A 349 -3.30 34.78 11.20
N ILE A 350 -4.06 33.70 11.05
CA ILE A 350 -3.58 32.45 10.41
C ILE A 350 -3.58 32.56 8.87
N LYS A 351 -4.22 33.59 8.30
CA LYS A 351 -4.28 33.90 6.85
C LYS A 351 -2.93 34.13 6.15
N ASN A 352 -1.79 34.01 6.84
CA ASN A 352 -0.47 34.21 6.24
C ASN A 352 0.35 32.93 6.09
N LEU A 353 -0.06 31.79 6.65
CA LEU A 353 0.68 30.52 6.50
C LEU A 353 0.11 29.62 5.41
N PHE A 354 -1.19 29.72 5.16
CA PHE A 354 -1.89 28.90 4.17
C PHE A 354 -2.70 29.80 3.23
N ILE A 355 -2.55 29.56 1.93
CA ILE A 355 -3.21 30.32 0.86
C ILE A 355 -4.18 29.36 0.16
N PRO A 356 -5.49 29.66 0.13
CA PRO A 356 -6.44 28.88 -0.65
C PRO A 356 -6.03 28.80 -2.12
N VAL A 357 -6.11 27.61 -2.70
CA VAL A 357 -5.79 27.41 -4.12
C VAL A 357 -7.05 27.64 -4.94
N GLU A 358 -7.13 28.76 -5.65
CA GLU A 358 -8.33 29.16 -6.42
C GLU A 358 -8.82 28.06 -7.38
N LYS A 359 -7.89 27.30 -7.97
CA LYS A 359 -8.19 26.23 -8.92
C LYS A 359 -8.51 24.87 -8.29
N LYS A 360 -8.38 24.72 -6.97
CA LYS A 360 -8.54 23.44 -6.27
C LYS A 360 -9.14 23.69 -4.90
N GLU A 361 -10.46 23.54 -4.83
CA GLU A 361 -11.25 23.97 -3.68
C GLU A 361 -10.78 23.33 -2.37
N ASN A 362 -10.39 22.05 -2.40
CA ASN A 362 -9.93 21.32 -1.22
C ASN A 362 -8.40 21.34 -1.06
N ALA A 363 -7.74 22.42 -1.49
CA ALA A 363 -6.29 22.57 -1.30
C ALA A 363 -5.88 23.92 -0.72
N LEU A 364 -4.81 23.87 0.10
CA LEU A 364 -4.12 25.02 0.65
C LEU A 364 -2.66 24.99 0.23
N GLU A 365 -2.12 26.08 -0.31
CA GLU A 365 -0.68 26.27 -0.53
C GLU A 365 -0.03 26.78 0.76
N ILE A 366 1.15 26.26 1.10
CA ILE A 366 1.95 26.79 2.22
C ILE A 366 2.63 28.09 1.77
N ALA A 367 2.25 29.22 2.36
CA ALA A 367 2.62 30.57 1.91
C ALA A 367 4.13 30.78 1.76
N ASN A 368 4.91 30.26 2.72
CA ASN A 368 6.37 30.38 2.72
C ASN A 368 7.10 29.22 2.03
N SER A 369 6.35 28.27 1.50
CA SER A 369 6.85 27.12 0.75
C SER A 369 6.05 26.96 -0.53
N ARG A 370 6.28 27.91 -1.45
CA ARG A 370 5.66 27.89 -2.78
C ARG A 370 5.78 26.50 -3.42
N ASN A 371 4.73 26.11 -4.13
CA ASN A 371 4.56 24.80 -4.74
C ASN A 371 4.34 23.63 -3.76
N VAL A 372 4.15 23.87 -2.46
CA VAL A 372 3.73 22.83 -1.52
C VAL A 372 2.28 23.04 -1.15
N PHE A 373 1.46 22.04 -1.44
CA PHE A 373 0.02 22.05 -1.25
C PHE A 373 -0.40 20.97 -0.26
N ILE A 374 -1.39 21.27 0.57
CA ILE A 374 -2.08 20.31 1.43
C ILE A 374 -3.45 20.04 0.78
N GLU A 375 -3.70 18.79 0.41
CA GLU A 375 -4.95 18.30 -0.18
C GLU A 375 -5.84 17.70 0.91
N PHE A 376 -7.04 18.24 1.08
CA PHE A 376 -8.05 17.75 2.00
C PHE A 376 -8.92 16.73 1.28
N ILE A 377 -8.68 15.45 1.55
CA ILE A 377 -9.40 14.36 0.87
C ILE A 377 -10.67 14.01 1.65
N GLY A 378 -11.82 13.98 0.97
CA GLY A 378 -13.09 13.58 1.57
C GLY A 378 -13.01 12.24 2.31
N THR A 379 -13.85 12.07 3.32
CA THR A 379 -14.12 10.79 3.99
C THR A 379 -14.76 9.80 3.02
N TYR A 380 -14.79 8.52 3.40
CA TYR A 380 -15.50 7.49 2.62
C TYR A 380 -16.96 7.85 2.37
N GLN A 381 -17.62 8.50 3.35
CA GLN A 381 -19.01 8.93 3.21
C GLN A 381 -19.17 10.08 2.20
N GLU A 382 -18.26 11.05 2.20
CA GLU A 382 -18.32 12.18 1.27
C GLU A 382 -18.00 11.79 -0.18
N LEU A 383 -17.18 10.74 -0.34
CA LEU A 383 -16.74 10.23 -1.63
C LEU A 383 -17.61 9.09 -2.16
N ASP A 384 -18.59 8.61 -1.38
CA ASP A 384 -19.49 7.54 -1.79
C ASP A 384 -20.26 7.93 -3.07
N GLY A 385 -20.18 7.07 -4.09
CA GLY A 385 -20.75 7.32 -5.42
C GLY A 385 -20.04 8.38 -6.27
N LYS A 386 -19.02 9.09 -5.76
CA LYS A 386 -18.21 10.07 -6.51
C LYS A 386 -16.94 9.47 -7.09
N GLU A 387 -16.39 8.45 -6.44
CA GLU A 387 -15.18 7.77 -6.92
C GLU A 387 -15.45 6.91 -8.16
N ASN A 388 -14.42 6.75 -8.99
CA ASN A 388 -14.49 5.76 -10.05
C ASN A 388 -14.51 4.35 -9.41
N PRO A 389 -15.46 3.47 -9.78
CA PRO A 389 -15.59 2.15 -9.15
C PRO A 389 -14.42 1.19 -9.44
N GLU A 390 -13.57 1.51 -10.43
CA GLU A 390 -12.39 0.72 -10.81
C GLU A 390 -11.07 1.40 -10.44
N LEU A 391 -11.05 2.73 -10.36
CA LEU A 391 -9.82 3.52 -10.21
C LEU A 391 -9.74 4.32 -8.89
N GLY A 392 -10.84 4.44 -8.13
CA GLY A 392 -10.94 5.29 -6.95
C GLY A 392 -10.94 6.79 -7.26
N ASN A 393 -10.55 7.62 -6.28
CA ASN A 393 -10.42 9.07 -6.39
C ASN A 393 -9.15 9.55 -7.13
N ILE A 394 -9.05 9.19 -8.41
CA ILE A 394 -7.88 9.48 -9.26
C ILE A 394 -7.99 10.85 -9.95
N ASN A 395 -6.85 11.50 -10.26
CA ASN A 395 -6.77 12.65 -11.18
C ASN A 395 -6.15 12.25 -12.53
N ASP A 396 -6.25 13.13 -13.53
CA ASP A 396 -5.75 12.86 -14.88
C ASP A 396 -4.24 12.58 -14.92
N LEU A 397 -3.43 13.29 -14.12
CA LEU A 397 -1.98 13.08 -14.05
C LEU A 397 -1.62 11.70 -13.50
N VAL A 398 -2.26 11.27 -12.42
CA VAL A 398 -2.05 9.94 -11.81
C VAL A 398 -2.53 8.86 -12.77
N GLN A 399 -3.68 9.04 -13.43
CA GLN A 399 -4.18 8.09 -14.42
C GLN A 399 -3.22 7.96 -15.62
N PHE A 400 -2.77 9.08 -16.16
CA PHE A 400 -1.80 9.10 -17.26
C PHE A 400 -0.46 8.46 -16.86
N THR A 401 -0.02 8.70 -15.63
CA THR A 401 1.19 8.09 -15.07
C THR A 401 1.05 6.58 -14.95
N ALA A 402 -0.06 6.08 -14.39
CA ALA A 402 -0.33 4.65 -14.28
C ALA A 402 -0.38 3.95 -15.65
N GLN A 403 -1.02 4.57 -16.66
CA GLN A 403 -1.06 4.02 -18.02
C GLN A 403 0.32 4.00 -18.69
N THR A 404 1.11 5.06 -18.49
CA THR A 404 2.49 5.14 -18.98
C THR A 404 3.35 4.06 -18.34
N LEU A 405 3.24 3.88 -17.01
CA LEU A 405 3.92 2.82 -16.27
C LEU A 405 3.55 1.43 -16.80
N ASN A 406 2.26 1.13 -16.94
CA ASN A 406 1.79 -0.16 -17.46
C ASN A 406 2.35 -0.45 -18.86
N SER A 407 2.37 0.56 -19.74
CA SER A 407 2.94 0.45 -21.09
C SER A 407 4.45 0.20 -21.07
N LEU A 408 5.18 0.92 -20.22
CA LEU A 408 6.63 0.79 -20.10
C LEU A 408 7.04 -0.53 -19.44
N ILE A 409 6.34 -0.97 -18.39
CA ILE A 409 6.61 -2.25 -17.75
C ILE A 409 6.37 -3.39 -18.74
N ARG A 410 5.24 -3.36 -19.47
CA ARG A 410 4.97 -4.33 -20.53
C ARG A 410 6.12 -4.37 -21.55
N ALA A 411 6.59 -3.22 -22.01
CA ALA A 411 7.71 -3.14 -22.95
C ALA A 411 9.02 -3.70 -22.37
N GLN A 412 9.31 -3.48 -21.08
CA GLN A 412 10.50 -4.02 -20.42
C GLN A 412 10.47 -5.55 -20.31
N TYR A 413 9.30 -6.13 -20.01
CA TYR A 413 9.18 -7.58 -19.81
C TYR A 413 9.04 -8.37 -21.12
N LEU A 414 8.34 -7.84 -22.13
CA LEU A 414 8.18 -8.51 -23.43
C LEU A 414 9.38 -8.30 -24.37
N GLY A 415 10.18 -7.25 -24.14
CA GLY A 415 11.27 -6.86 -25.04
C GLY A 415 10.79 -6.52 -26.45
N LYS A 416 11.69 -6.56 -27.44
CA LYS A 416 11.38 -6.26 -28.86
C LYS A 416 10.69 -7.40 -29.61
N LYS A 417 10.45 -8.56 -28.99
CA LYS A 417 9.92 -9.76 -29.65
C LYS A 417 8.37 -9.81 -29.61
N GLU A 418 7.73 -8.66 -29.82
CA GLU A 418 6.28 -8.47 -29.83
C GLU A 418 5.43 -9.35 -30.76
N PRO A 419 5.88 -9.95 -31.89
CA PRO A 419 4.93 -10.52 -32.85
C PRO A 419 4.18 -11.78 -32.36
N GLU A 420 4.73 -12.54 -31.41
CA GLU A 420 4.18 -13.86 -31.04
C GLU A 420 3.41 -13.85 -29.70
N ASP A 421 3.73 -12.92 -28.80
CA ASP A 421 2.98 -12.74 -27.55
C ASP A 421 1.73 -11.88 -27.82
N LYS A 422 0.58 -12.56 -27.92
CA LYS A 422 -0.75 -11.99 -28.23
C LYS A 422 -1.31 -11.07 -27.13
N GLY A 423 -0.54 -10.08 -26.67
CA GLY A 423 -1.01 -9.05 -25.74
C GLY A 423 -1.25 -9.50 -24.30
N GLN A 424 -0.64 -10.60 -23.86
CA GLN A 424 -0.83 -11.15 -22.52
C GLN A 424 0.22 -10.60 -21.53
N PHE A 425 0.07 -9.34 -21.12
CA PHE A 425 0.81 -8.82 -19.97
C PHE A 425 -0.12 -7.96 -19.09
N PRO A 426 -0.27 -8.28 -17.80
CA PRO A 426 -1.21 -7.58 -16.94
C PRO A 426 -0.75 -6.16 -16.64
N ASN A 427 -1.73 -5.31 -16.33
CA ASN A 427 -1.47 -4.04 -15.66
C ASN A 427 -0.79 -4.28 -14.30
N ARG A 428 -0.09 -3.25 -13.82
CA ARG A 428 0.75 -3.29 -12.61
C ARG A 428 0.41 -2.14 -11.66
N ALA A 429 0.03 -0.99 -12.21
CA ALA A 429 -0.61 0.10 -11.48
C ALA A 429 -2.09 0.16 -11.90
N PHE A 430 -3.01 0.09 -10.92
CA PHE A 430 -4.43 -0.11 -11.20
C PHE A 430 -5.32 1.06 -10.82
N HIS A 431 -4.97 1.81 -9.77
CA HIS A 431 -5.88 2.79 -9.17
C HIS A 431 -5.16 4.10 -8.81
N SER A 432 -5.90 4.99 -8.17
CA SER A 432 -5.42 6.25 -7.61
C SER A 432 -4.17 6.06 -6.74
N ASP A 433 -3.46 7.16 -6.55
CA ASP A 433 -2.40 7.25 -5.56
C ASP A 433 -2.96 7.35 -4.13
N GLU A 434 -2.13 7.02 -3.14
CA GLU A 434 -2.47 7.12 -1.71
C GLU A 434 -2.83 8.57 -1.32
N GLY A 435 -2.27 9.56 -2.03
CA GLY A 435 -2.63 10.97 -1.86
C GLY A 435 -4.10 11.31 -2.14
N GLY A 436 -4.84 10.46 -2.87
CA GLY A 436 -6.27 10.64 -3.13
C GLY A 436 -7.19 9.80 -2.26
N ARG A 437 -6.62 8.97 -1.38
CA ARG A 437 -7.37 7.90 -0.73
C ARG A 437 -8.10 8.39 0.53
N PRO A 438 -9.43 8.20 0.64
CA PRO A 438 -10.17 8.55 1.85
C PRO A 438 -9.61 7.88 3.12
N GLY A 439 -9.51 8.67 4.18
CA GLY A 439 -9.20 8.18 5.54
C GLY A 439 -7.76 7.72 5.74
N VAL A 440 -6.80 8.18 4.92
CA VAL A 440 -5.38 8.03 5.20
C VAL A 440 -4.99 8.99 6.32
N ASP A 441 -4.37 8.47 7.36
CA ASP A 441 -4.00 9.22 8.56
C ASP A 441 -2.51 9.05 8.94
N GLU A 442 -1.77 8.27 8.15
CA GLU A 442 -0.35 8.01 8.36
C GLU A 442 0.42 7.75 7.05
N ILE A 443 1.74 7.70 7.17
CA ILE A 443 2.65 7.38 6.08
C ILE A 443 3.23 5.99 6.38
N GLU A 444 2.97 5.02 5.51
CA GLU A 444 3.52 3.67 5.62
C GLU A 444 4.89 3.61 4.93
N TYR A 445 5.96 3.45 5.71
CA TYR A 445 7.31 3.20 5.20
C TYR A 445 7.61 1.69 5.08
N PRO A 446 8.49 1.27 4.16
CA PRO A 446 9.23 2.11 3.21
C PRO A 446 8.43 2.51 1.95
N ILE A 447 8.90 3.56 1.26
CA ILE A 447 8.31 4.09 0.01
C ILE A 447 9.38 4.12 -1.09
N ALA A 448 9.05 3.63 -2.28
CA ALA A 448 9.90 3.75 -3.45
C ALA A 448 9.75 5.14 -4.10
N PHE A 449 10.89 5.76 -4.42
CA PHE A 449 11.00 7.09 -4.99
C PHE A 449 11.71 7.03 -6.34
N PHE A 450 11.17 7.69 -7.36
CA PHE A 450 11.76 7.80 -8.69
C PHE A 450 11.69 9.26 -9.17
N MET A 451 12.85 9.85 -9.47
CA MET A 451 12.98 11.25 -9.88
C MET A 451 13.52 11.35 -11.32
N PRO A 452 13.02 12.28 -12.15
CA PRO A 452 13.53 12.49 -13.49
C PRO A 452 15.02 12.86 -13.49
N LYS A 453 15.82 12.14 -14.29
CA LYS A 453 17.26 12.36 -14.44
C LYS A 453 17.60 13.78 -14.89
N SER A 454 16.74 14.38 -15.71
CA SER A 454 16.90 15.74 -16.22
C SER A 454 16.95 16.80 -15.10
N GLN A 455 16.40 16.50 -13.93
CA GLN A 455 16.36 17.41 -12.77
C GLN A 455 17.43 17.09 -11.72
N TRP A 456 18.17 15.98 -11.89
CA TRP A 456 19.10 15.47 -10.89
C TRP A 456 20.21 16.46 -10.54
N ASP A 457 20.93 16.96 -11.54
CA ASP A 457 22.11 17.79 -11.29
C ASP A 457 21.78 19.14 -10.65
N ASP A 458 20.63 19.73 -11.00
CA ASP A 458 20.14 20.98 -10.41
C ASP A 458 19.79 20.78 -8.93
N LEU A 459 19.07 19.71 -8.61
CA LEU A 459 18.68 19.41 -7.23
C LEU A 459 19.84 18.92 -6.38
N LYS A 460 20.78 18.13 -6.93
CA LYS A 460 21.93 17.61 -6.17
C LYS A 460 22.84 18.71 -5.63
N GLN A 461 23.01 19.81 -6.37
CA GLN A 461 23.74 20.98 -5.88
C GLN A 461 23.12 21.60 -4.63
N HIS A 462 21.81 21.45 -4.47
CA HIS A 462 21.06 21.92 -3.32
C HIS A 462 21.00 20.89 -2.19
N ASP A 463 21.00 19.60 -2.54
CA ASP A 463 21.01 18.48 -1.58
C ASP A 463 22.30 18.39 -0.74
N ILE A 464 23.44 18.84 -1.28
CA ILE A 464 24.69 18.97 -0.49
C ILE A 464 24.47 19.86 0.75
N LYS A 465 23.55 20.82 0.69
CA LYS A 465 23.18 21.67 1.83
C LYS A 465 22.17 21.00 2.77
N GLN A 466 21.49 19.94 2.31
CA GLN A 466 20.45 19.21 3.04
C GLN A 466 20.89 17.80 3.50
N LYS A 467 22.20 17.53 3.52
CA LYS A 467 22.82 16.31 4.08
C LYS A 467 22.78 15.06 3.18
N ASN A 468 22.88 15.21 1.86
CA ASN A 468 23.02 14.09 0.90
C ASN A 468 21.83 13.11 0.92
N VAL A 469 20.61 13.63 0.89
CA VAL A 469 19.37 12.83 0.89
C VAL A 469 19.17 12.17 -0.48
N LEU A 470 19.63 12.80 -1.55
CA LEU A 470 19.62 12.22 -2.90
C LEU A 470 20.76 11.22 -3.06
N LYS A 471 20.45 9.96 -2.77
CA LYS A 471 21.37 8.83 -2.94
C LYS A 471 21.52 8.45 -4.42
N ASN A 472 20.40 8.27 -5.11
CA ASN A 472 20.27 7.91 -6.54
C ASN A 472 19.00 8.53 -7.14
N THR A 473 18.80 8.42 -8.45
CA THR A 473 17.55 8.84 -9.11
C THR A 473 16.35 7.95 -8.76
N ALA A 474 16.62 6.72 -8.31
CA ALA A 474 15.62 5.80 -7.77
C ALA A 474 16.12 5.15 -6.48
N PHE A 475 15.35 5.25 -5.39
CA PHE A 475 15.72 4.69 -4.09
C PHE A 475 14.54 4.47 -3.14
N VAL A 476 14.81 3.81 -2.01
CA VAL A 476 13.84 3.59 -0.93
C VAL A 476 13.97 4.67 0.14
N VAL A 477 12.85 5.30 0.49
CA VAL A 477 12.66 6.25 1.59
C VAL A 477 12.12 5.50 2.80
N GLU A 478 12.82 5.59 3.93
CA GLU A 478 12.59 4.70 5.08
C GLU A 478 11.91 5.38 6.28
N ASN A 479 11.88 6.71 6.33
CA ASN A 479 11.37 7.43 7.49
C ASN A 479 10.90 8.87 7.16
N HIS A 480 10.27 9.50 8.15
CA HIS A 480 9.75 10.86 8.08
C HIS A 480 10.80 11.92 7.76
N VAL A 481 12.02 11.79 8.30
CA VAL A 481 13.10 12.77 8.10
C VAL A 481 13.55 12.78 6.65
N GLU A 482 13.77 11.61 6.06
CA GLU A 482 14.10 11.48 4.63
C GLU A 482 12.98 12.04 3.74
N PHE A 483 11.71 11.69 4.04
CA PHE A 483 10.56 12.17 3.28
C PHE A 483 10.44 13.70 3.33
N LEU A 484 10.45 14.29 4.52
CA LEU A 484 10.34 15.75 4.69
C LEU A 484 11.52 16.50 4.08
N SER A 485 12.73 15.92 4.13
CA SER A 485 13.89 16.51 3.46
C SER A 485 13.71 16.54 1.94
N LEU A 486 13.13 15.49 1.35
CA LEU A 486 12.79 15.47 -0.07
C LEU A 486 11.70 16.50 -0.41
N VAL A 487 10.67 16.68 0.43
CA VAL A 487 9.68 17.75 0.25
C VAL A 487 10.35 19.13 0.21
N GLN A 488 11.27 19.40 1.14
CA GLN A 488 12.03 20.66 1.19
C GLN A 488 12.90 20.89 -0.04
N LEU A 489 13.46 19.82 -0.60
CA LEU A 489 14.27 19.88 -1.81
C LEU A 489 13.39 20.14 -3.05
N LEU A 490 12.31 19.37 -3.18
CA LEU A 490 11.47 19.29 -4.38
C LEU A 490 10.59 20.53 -4.58
N LYS A 491 10.16 21.20 -3.50
CA LYS A 491 9.30 22.40 -3.59
C LYS A 491 9.84 23.53 -4.49
N ARG A 492 11.15 23.51 -4.78
CA ARG A 492 11.80 24.50 -5.66
C ARG A 492 11.43 24.35 -7.13
N ARG A 493 11.08 23.12 -7.54
CA ARG A 493 10.94 22.75 -8.95
C ARG A 493 9.68 21.95 -9.24
N PHE A 494 9.07 21.34 -8.25
CA PHE A 494 7.92 20.47 -8.38
C PHE A 494 6.73 21.01 -7.61
N TYR A 495 5.52 20.77 -8.12
CA TYR A 495 4.31 20.88 -7.32
C TYR A 495 4.24 19.64 -6.42
N VAL A 496 4.34 19.86 -5.12
CA VAL A 496 4.31 18.84 -4.08
C VAL A 496 2.93 18.86 -3.45
N PHE A 497 2.17 17.79 -3.66
CA PHE A 497 0.83 17.61 -3.10
C PHE A 497 0.90 16.65 -1.91
N LEU A 498 0.52 17.12 -0.73
CA LEU A 498 0.53 16.39 0.52
C LEU A 498 -0.92 16.08 0.92
N HIS A 499 -1.24 14.82 1.18
CA HIS A 499 -2.50 14.46 1.81
C HIS A 499 -2.59 15.11 3.22
N ASP A 500 -3.75 15.65 3.59
CA ASP A 500 -3.99 16.30 4.90
C ASP A 500 -3.67 15.39 6.08
N GLY A 501 -4.06 14.12 6.03
CA GLY A 501 -3.64 13.06 6.95
C GLY A 501 -2.12 12.90 7.13
N TRP A 502 -1.31 13.00 6.07
CA TRP A 502 0.16 12.96 6.19
C TRP A 502 0.69 14.19 6.92
N PHE A 503 0.14 15.36 6.59
CA PHE A 503 0.54 16.61 7.23
C PHE A 503 0.13 16.64 8.71
N MET A 504 -1.08 16.18 9.03
CA MET A 504 -1.58 16.00 10.39
C MET A 504 -0.72 15.02 11.19
N HIS A 505 -0.28 13.93 10.57
CA HIS A 505 0.64 12.98 11.18
C HIS A 505 1.92 13.69 11.64
N TRP A 506 2.57 14.47 10.78
CA TRP A 506 3.77 15.22 11.17
C TRP A 506 3.52 16.29 12.23
N MET A 507 2.39 16.99 12.17
CA MET A 507 2.00 17.95 13.20
C MET A 507 1.85 17.26 14.57
N CYS A 508 1.24 16.07 14.62
CA CYS A 508 1.13 15.30 15.85
C CYS A 508 2.50 14.83 16.37
N LEU A 509 3.46 14.52 15.50
CA LEU A 509 4.82 14.17 15.91
C LEU A 509 5.60 15.39 16.45
N ALA A 510 5.34 16.59 15.91
CA ALA A 510 6.01 17.84 16.28
C ALA A 510 5.38 18.61 17.46
N ALA A 511 4.12 18.30 17.81
CA ALA A 511 3.40 18.97 18.90
C ALA A 511 4.12 18.82 20.25
N ASP A 512 3.90 19.74 21.18
CA ASP A 512 4.42 19.61 22.54
C ASP A 512 3.87 18.36 23.26
N GLU A 513 4.72 17.66 24.01
CA GLU A 513 4.32 16.43 24.69
C GLU A 513 3.25 16.67 25.77
N LYS A 514 3.33 17.81 26.45
CA LYS A 514 2.33 18.21 27.44
C LYS A 514 1.00 18.47 26.75
N ALA A 515 0.99 19.15 25.59
CA ALA A 515 -0.23 19.40 24.83
C ALA A 515 -0.92 18.09 24.40
N VAL A 516 -0.15 17.10 23.93
CA VAL A 516 -0.68 15.77 23.58
C VAL A 516 -1.25 15.05 24.80
N ASN A 517 -0.52 15.06 25.92
CA ASN A 517 -0.95 14.39 27.16
C ASN A 517 -2.18 15.04 27.80
N GLU A 518 -2.26 16.38 27.80
CA GLU A 518 -3.42 17.12 28.32
C GLU A 518 -4.69 16.79 27.54
N ARG A 519 -4.60 16.67 26.21
CA ARG A 519 -5.75 16.30 25.37
C ARG A 519 -6.22 14.86 25.64
N LEU A 520 -5.30 13.92 25.90
CA LEU A 520 -5.67 12.56 26.31
C LEU A 520 -6.29 12.49 27.71
N GLY A 521 -5.80 13.32 28.65
CA GLY A 521 -6.22 13.29 30.05
C GLY A 521 -7.57 13.98 30.32
N ASN A 522 -7.91 15.01 29.54
CA ASN A 522 -9.02 15.91 29.85
C ASN A 522 -10.31 15.65 29.07
N VAL A 523 -10.29 14.80 28.03
CA VAL A 523 -11.45 14.57 27.16
C VAL A 523 -11.78 13.08 27.09
N THR A 524 -13.06 12.72 27.25
CA THR A 524 -13.52 11.38 26.88
C THR A 524 -13.53 11.28 25.36
N LEU A 525 -12.39 10.95 24.77
CA LEU A 525 -12.24 10.79 23.33
C LEU A 525 -12.98 9.53 22.86
N PRO A 526 -13.63 9.57 21.68
CA PRO A 526 -14.10 8.36 21.04
C PRO A 526 -12.94 7.39 20.74
N ASP A 527 -13.25 6.09 20.63
CA ASP A 527 -12.25 5.02 20.46
C ASP A 527 -11.27 5.26 19.31
N LYS A 528 -11.73 5.78 18.16
CA LYS A 528 -10.89 5.95 16.97
C LYS A 528 -9.86 7.09 17.13
N PRO A 529 -10.25 8.35 17.45
CA PRO A 529 -9.30 9.41 17.79
C PRO A 529 -8.33 9.02 18.91
N ARG A 530 -8.81 8.33 19.95
CA ARG A 530 -7.96 7.86 21.03
C ARG A 530 -6.88 6.90 20.54
N ARG A 531 -7.25 5.86 19.77
CA ARG A 531 -6.29 4.91 19.19
C ARG A 531 -5.29 5.59 18.25
N TYR A 532 -5.73 6.59 17.49
CA TYR A 532 -4.85 7.39 16.64
C TYR A 532 -3.79 8.11 17.49
N LEU A 533 -4.20 8.86 18.52
CA LEU A 533 -3.26 9.57 19.39
C LEU A 533 -2.34 8.63 20.17
N ASP A 534 -2.87 7.53 20.71
CA ASP A 534 -2.07 6.52 21.41
C ASP A 534 -0.98 5.96 20.48
N ALA A 535 -1.30 5.71 19.19
CA ALA A 535 -0.33 5.27 18.20
C ALA A 535 0.74 6.34 17.93
N ARG A 536 0.36 7.63 17.83
CA ARG A 536 1.30 8.73 17.62
C ARG A 536 2.21 8.98 18.81
N ILE A 537 1.72 8.82 20.05
CA ILE A 537 2.57 8.91 21.26
C ILE A 537 3.58 7.78 21.28
N LYS A 538 3.14 6.55 20.99
CA LYS A 538 4.03 5.41 20.90
C LYS A 538 5.10 5.65 19.83
N GLU A 539 4.72 6.11 18.65
CA GLU A 539 5.67 6.41 17.58
C GLU A 539 6.64 7.51 17.97
N ARG A 540 6.18 8.58 18.64
CA ARG A 540 7.07 9.62 19.19
C ARG A 540 8.09 9.06 20.17
N SER A 541 7.69 8.08 21.00
CA SER A 541 8.62 7.41 21.91
C SER A 541 9.58 6.45 21.21
N ASP A 542 9.17 5.89 20.06
CA ASP A 542 9.98 5.01 19.23
C ASP A 542 11.00 5.79 18.36
N LEU A 543 10.72 7.08 18.07
CA LEU A 543 11.67 7.99 17.41
C LEU A 543 12.81 8.33 18.37
N ASP A 544 14.06 8.17 17.91
CA ASP A 544 15.19 8.74 18.65
C ASP A 544 15.05 10.28 18.72
N GLY A 545 15.51 10.89 19.81
CA GLY A 545 15.31 12.33 20.03
C GLY A 545 15.86 13.20 18.89
N VAL A 546 16.87 12.70 18.16
CA VAL A 546 17.47 13.35 16.99
C VAL A 546 16.49 13.38 15.81
N SER A 547 15.76 12.30 15.56
CA SER A 547 14.75 12.22 14.49
C SER A 547 13.59 13.18 14.76
N ARG A 548 13.12 13.28 16.01
CA ARG A 548 12.05 14.22 16.37
C ARG A 548 12.47 15.68 16.16
N GLN A 549 13.64 16.07 16.68
CA GLN A 549 14.17 17.42 16.46
C GLN A 549 14.35 17.74 14.98
N SER A 550 14.74 16.74 14.18
CA SER A 550 14.85 16.89 12.73
C SER A 550 13.50 17.12 12.06
N ILE A 551 12.44 16.41 12.48
CA ILE A 551 11.08 16.62 11.99
C ILE A 551 10.61 18.04 12.34
N GLU A 552 10.74 18.46 13.62
CA GLU A 552 10.36 19.80 14.07
C GLU A 552 11.11 20.89 13.29
N SER A 553 12.42 20.73 13.08
CA SER A 553 13.24 21.66 12.28
C SER A 553 12.78 21.73 10.83
N LEU A 554 12.54 20.58 10.18
CA LEU A 554 12.13 20.52 8.78
C LEU A 554 10.72 21.12 8.56
N LEU A 555 9.81 20.93 9.51
CA LEU A 555 8.47 21.53 9.47
C LEU A 555 8.52 23.03 9.75
N SER A 556 9.34 23.46 10.71
CA SER A 556 9.59 24.88 10.96
C SER A 556 10.12 25.57 9.70
N ASP A 557 11.08 24.96 9.00
CA ASP A 557 11.61 25.49 7.74
C ASP A 557 10.57 25.48 6.60
N LEU A 558 9.58 24.58 6.67
CA LEU A 558 8.50 24.50 5.68
C LEU A 558 7.48 25.63 5.89
N LEU A 559 7.06 25.84 7.14
CA LEU A 559 5.99 26.78 7.49
C LEU A 559 6.52 28.21 7.68
N THR A 560 7.66 28.35 8.33
CA THR A 560 8.24 29.62 8.78
C THR A 560 9.75 29.62 8.58
N PRO A 561 10.24 29.64 7.31
CA PRO A 561 11.65 29.60 7.02
C PRO A 561 12.36 30.79 7.67
N THR A 562 13.23 30.51 8.63
CA THR A 562 14.09 31.51 9.25
C THR A 562 15.46 31.50 8.56
N PRO A 563 16.04 32.66 8.20
CA PRO A 563 17.39 32.69 7.67
C PRO A 563 18.38 32.12 8.71
N ALA A 564 19.51 31.56 8.26
CA ALA A 564 20.55 31.06 9.16
C ALA A 564 21.12 32.15 10.11
N THR A 565 20.91 33.42 9.76
CA THR A 565 21.29 34.60 10.56
C THR A 565 20.19 35.08 11.50
N ALA A 566 19.06 34.35 11.60
CA ALA A 566 17.96 34.72 12.46
C ALA A 566 18.41 34.80 13.92
N THR A 567 17.98 35.86 14.58
CA THR A 567 18.19 36.08 16.01
C THR A 567 17.38 35.06 16.83
N ALA A 568 17.79 34.82 18.08
CA ALA A 568 17.05 33.93 18.98
C ALA A 568 15.56 34.31 19.14
N PRO A 569 15.17 35.61 19.21
CA PRO A 569 13.76 36.01 19.19
C PRO A 569 13.00 35.57 17.94
N GLU A 570 13.62 35.64 16.76
CA GLU A 570 12.99 35.22 15.48
C GLU A 570 12.83 33.70 15.42
N GLN A 571 13.85 32.94 15.84
CA GLN A 571 13.78 31.49 15.95
C GLN A 571 12.68 31.04 16.94
N ASN A 572 12.59 31.73 18.10
CA ASN A 572 11.54 31.48 19.08
C ASN A 572 10.15 31.82 18.53
N ALA A 573 10.02 32.86 17.70
CA ALA A 573 8.74 33.20 17.06
C ALA A 573 8.32 32.12 16.04
N ALA A 574 9.25 31.63 15.22
CA ALA A 574 9.00 30.52 14.29
C ALA A 574 8.59 29.23 15.04
N SER A 575 9.30 28.89 16.11
CA SER A 575 8.96 27.74 16.96
C SER A 575 7.56 27.86 17.57
N ARG A 576 7.19 29.04 18.10
CA ARG A 576 5.81 29.28 18.60
C ARG A 576 4.77 29.16 17.50
N ALA A 577 5.04 29.65 16.29
CA ALA A 577 4.13 29.53 15.16
C ALA A 577 3.93 28.06 14.76
N LEU A 578 5.00 27.27 14.69
CA LEU A 578 4.91 25.82 14.45
C LEU A 578 4.07 25.14 15.53
N GLN A 579 4.30 25.44 16.81
CA GLN A 579 3.53 24.84 17.90
C GLN A 579 2.04 25.20 17.83
N GLY A 580 1.71 26.47 17.53
CA GLY A 580 0.31 26.86 17.30
C GLY A 580 -0.36 26.10 16.15
N VAL A 581 0.35 25.88 15.03
CA VAL A 581 -0.16 25.04 13.93
C VAL A 581 -0.31 23.58 14.38
N ALA A 582 0.68 23.04 15.11
CA ALA A 582 0.65 21.67 15.58
C ALA A 582 -0.51 21.41 16.56
N GLU A 583 -0.76 22.35 17.48
CA GLU A 583 -1.89 22.31 18.41
C GLU A 583 -3.24 22.39 17.69
N ASN A 584 -3.36 23.21 16.65
CA ASN A 584 -4.57 23.26 15.81
C ASN A 584 -4.84 21.94 15.09
N PHE A 585 -3.82 21.32 14.50
CA PHE A 585 -3.97 20.00 13.87
C PHE A 585 -4.23 18.88 14.88
N LEU A 586 -3.67 18.99 16.08
CA LEU A 586 -3.99 18.08 17.20
C LEU A 586 -5.44 18.25 17.66
N GLU A 587 -5.94 19.49 17.68
CA GLU A 587 -7.35 19.77 17.94
C GLU A 587 -8.26 19.12 16.88
N ILE A 588 -7.87 19.24 15.60
CA ILE A 588 -8.59 18.59 14.50
C ILE A 588 -8.54 17.06 14.65
N ALA A 589 -7.42 16.49 15.08
CA ALA A 589 -7.31 15.05 15.31
C ALA A 589 -8.16 14.56 16.50
N THR A 590 -8.47 15.42 17.48
CA THR A 590 -9.12 15.06 18.75
C THR A 590 -10.63 15.34 18.79
N ASN A 591 -11.07 16.48 18.27
CA ASN A 591 -12.46 16.95 18.41
C ASN A 591 -13.44 16.25 17.46
N LEU A 592 -12.94 15.39 16.58
CA LEU A 592 -13.63 15.12 15.34
C LEU A 592 -13.79 13.63 15.08
N VAL A 593 -15.03 13.22 14.96
CA VAL A 593 -15.42 12.02 14.21
C VAL A 593 -15.22 12.34 12.72
N PHE A 594 -13.98 12.65 12.28
CA PHE A 594 -13.61 12.99 10.90
C PHE A 594 -14.68 13.83 10.17
N PRO A 595 -14.77 15.15 10.40
CA PRO A 595 -15.71 16.00 9.71
C PRO A 595 -15.38 15.99 8.23
N ASP A 596 -16.31 16.53 7.46
CA ASP A 596 -16.13 16.56 6.03
C ASP A 596 -14.87 17.38 5.63
N ALA A 597 -14.36 17.17 4.41
CA ALA A 597 -13.14 17.81 3.94
C ALA A 597 -13.23 19.33 3.94
N ALA A 598 -14.44 19.87 3.69
CA ALA A 598 -14.70 21.31 3.73
C ALA A 598 -14.56 21.84 5.16
N GLU A 599 -15.17 21.19 6.14
CA GLU A 599 -15.06 21.51 7.57
C GLU A 599 -13.61 21.42 8.06
N ARG A 600 -12.82 20.40 7.65
CA ARG A 600 -11.38 20.33 8.03
C ARG A 600 -10.57 21.49 7.49
N LYS A 601 -10.79 21.84 6.22
CA LYS A 601 -10.14 23.01 5.58
C LYS A 601 -10.56 24.31 6.27
N ASP A 602 -11.83 24.44 6.58
CA ASP A 602 -12.44 25.59 7.26
C ASP A 602 -12.14 25.63 8.77
N LEU A 603 -11.53 24.60 9.36
CA LEU A 603 -10.95 24.70 10.70
C LEU A 603 -9.52 25.24 10.64
N ILE A 604 -8.79 24.98 9.56
CA ILE A 604 -7.42 25.46 9.39
C ILE A 604 -7.39 26.90 8.84
N SER A 605 -8.44 27.30 8.11
CA SER A 605 -8.55 28.63 7.50
C SER A 605 -8.88 29.78 8.50
N PRO A 606 -9.61 29.56 9.61
CA PRO A 606 -9.97 30.59 10.58
C PRO A 606 -9.87 30.09 12.05
N LEU A 607 -8.68 29.77 12.55
CA LEU A 607 -8.49 29.66 14.00
C LEU A 607 -8.10 31.04 14.57
N GLU A 608 -8.97 31.60 15.41
CA GLU A 608 -8.68 32.75 16.27
C GLU A 608 -7.88 32.28 17.49
N ILE A 609 -6.74 32.92 17.75
CA ILE A 609 -6.00 32.79 19.01
C ILE A 609 -6.05 34.19 19.64
N GLU A 610 -6.62 34.30 20.84
CA GLU A 610 -6.63 35.52 21.66
C GLU A 610 -5.21 36.01 22.02
#